data_AF-A0A1I1NF32-F1
#
_entry.id   AF-A0A1I1NF32-F1
#
_cell.length_a   1.000
_cell.length_b   1.000
_cell.length_c   1.000
_cell.angle_alpha   90.00
_cell.angle_beta   90.00
_cell.angle_gamma   90.00
#
_symmetry.space_group_name_H-M   'P 1'
#
loop_
_entity.id
_entity.type
_entity.pdbx_description
1 polymer ?
#
loop_
_entity_poly.entity_id
_entity_poly.type
_entity_poly.pdbx_seq_one_letter_code
_entity_poly.pdbx_strand_id
1 'polypeptide(L)'
;MVATDQLASNPNYWQLAPDAGWQGFSGMEPGFAITDPNKLTLLTPGFDRETGAYAEHGIPAPVVAQFLRENRIVAEKNDLNSLLFLLTPGVEASKAGTLISGLVAFKKLHDDNALLEEAIPEFYRRRPGRYAGVRLRDLCGEMHRFFRDHDVSGLQNRQFSPEHLPEMAMSPHDAARCLTRNDVDYLPIDAIAGRIATTPFVVYPPGIATIVPGERLTERAKPMIDYLKMFEACFNAFPGFEVEIQGVYREFDAEGRVRLHTYVVSEQAQG
;
A
#
# COMPACT_ATOMS: atom_id res chain seq x y z
N MET A 1 32.10 12.64 0.97
CA MET A 1 31.38 11.49 0.36
C MET A 1 32.11 10.22 0.76
N VAL A 2 31.38 9.15 1.05
CA VAL A 2 31.95 7.80 1.27
C VAL A 2 32.31 7.20 -0.09
N ALA A 3 33.44 6.50 -0.20
CA ALA A 3 33.87 5.86 -1.46
C ALA A 3 33.00 4.64 -1.79
N THR A 4 32.73 4.38 -3.07
CA THR A 4 31.89 3.25 -3.51
C THR A 4 32.42 1.90 -3.03
N ASP A 5 33.74 1.68 -3.09
CA ASP A 5 34.36 0.43 -2.62
C ASP A 5 34.15 0.21 -1.11
N GLN A 6 34.09 1.29 -0.33
CA GLN A 6 33.77 1.23 1.10
C GLN A 6 32.30 0.86 1.33
N LEU A 7 31.36 1.45 0.57
CA LEU A 7 29.95 1.07 0.64
C LEU A 7 29.72 -0.39 0.23
N ALA A 8 30.47 -0.88 -0.77
CA ALA A 8 30.32 -2.24 -1.29
C ALA A 8 30.91 -3.32 -0.37
N SER A 9 31.97 -3.01 0.38
CA SER A 9 32.72 -4.01 1.17
C SER A 9 32.49 -3.93 2.68
N ASN A 10 31.89 -2.85 3.19
CA ASN A 10 31.69 -2.65 4.62
C ASN A 10 30.19 -2.68 5.00
N PRO A 11 29.71 -3.74 5.69
CA PRO A 11 28.32 -3.88 6.07
C PRO A 11 27.84 -2.82 7.07
N ASN A 12 28.75 -2.14 7.78
CA ASN A 12 28.38 -1.13 8.79
C ASN A 12 27.64 0.07 8.18
N TYR A 13 27.85 0.38 6.90
CA TYR A 13 27.10 1.43 6.21
C TYR A 13 25.63 1.07 5.94
N TRP A 14 25.27 -0.19 6.13
CA TRP A 14 23.94 -0.72 5.89
C TRP A 14 23.21 -1.09 7.18
N GLN A 15 23.85 -0.98 8.35
CA GLN A 15 23.23 -1.36 9.62
C GLN A 15 22.07 -0.43 10.01
N LEU A 16 21.01 -1.03 10.51
CA LEU A 16 19.93 -0.32 11.19
C LEU A 16 20.36 -0.13 12.64
N ALA A 17 20.96 1.04 12.92
CA ALA A 17 21.48 1.33 14.25
C ALA A 17 20.34 1.65 15.24
N PRO A 18 20.53 1.35 16.54
CA PRO A 18 19.63 1.84 17.58
C PRO A 18 19.47 3.37 17.47
N ASP A 19 18.24 3.85 17.67
CA ASP A 19 17.88 5.27 17.71
C ASP A 19 18.21 6.09 16.43
N ALA A 20 18.55 5.44 15.32
CA ALA A 20 18.80 6.12 14.06
C ALA A 20 17.48 6.67 13.48
N GLY A 21 17.30 7.99 13.53
CA GLY A 21 16.04 8.65 13.14
C GLY A 21 15.62 8.46 11.67
N TRP A 22 16.51 8.04 10.78
CA TRP A 22 16.19 7.90 9.35
C TRP A 22 15.43 6.61 9.01
N GLN A 23 15.48 5.58 9.86
CA GLN A 23 14.99 4.23 9.54
C GLN A 23 13.54 3.97 9.95
N GLY A 24 12.98 4.78 10.86
CA GLY A 24 11.59 4.68 11.31
C GLY A 24 11.27 3.51 12.26
N PHE A 25 12.25 2.68 12.64
CA PHE A 25 12.07 1.58 13.60
C PHE A 25 12.51 1.98 15.01
N SER A 26 11.61 1.83 15.98
CA SER A 26 11.89 1.99 17.42
C SER A 26 12.33 0.66 18.06
N GLY A 27 13.18 0.71 19.07
CA GLY A 27 13.58 -0.49 19.84
C GLY A 27 14.47 -1.47 19.05
N MET A 28 15.28 -0.95 18.12
CA MET A 28 16.21 -1.78 17.35
C MET A 28 17.41 -2.18 18.20
N GLU A 29 17.70 -3.48 18.28
CA GLU A 29 18.90 -4.00 18.94
C GLU A 29 20.15 -3.83 18.05
N PRO A 30 21.33 -3.51 18.64
CA PRO A 30 22.56 -3.38 17.87
C PRO A 30 22.89 -4.64 17.05
N GLY A 31 23.13 -4.48 15.75
CA GLY A 31 23.50 -5.58 14.85
C GLY A 31 22.36 -6.54 14.50
N PHE A 32 21.11 -6.23 14.87
CA PHE A 32 19.96 -7.09 14.60
C PHE A 32 19.57 -7.15 13.11
N ALA A 33 19.62 -6.01 12.42
CA ALA A 33 19.17 -5.90 11.03
C ALA A 33 20.04 -4.94 10.21
N ILE A 34 20.03 -5.16 8.89
CA ILE A 34 20.68 -4.30 7.90
C ILE A 34 19.71 -3.99 6.75
N THR A 35 19.90 -2.85 6.10
CA THR A 35 19.31 -2.56 4.79
C THR A 35 19.98 -3.42 3.74
N ASP A 36 19.19 -4.15 2.95
CA ASP A 36 19.70 -4.92 1.83
C ASP A 36 20.12 -3.97 0.68
N PRO A 37 21.41 -3.85 0.33
CA PRO A 37 21.87 -2.93 -0.70
C PRO A 37 21.34 -3.28 -2.10
N ASN A 38 20.86 -4.51 -2.31
CA ASN A 38 20.27 -4.94 -3.58
C ASN A 38 18.77 -4.61 -3.70
N LYS A 39 18.16 -4.06 -2.65
CA LYS A 39 16.78 -3.57 -2.63
C LYS A 39 16.76 -2.05 -2.65
N LEU A 40 16.84 -1.47 -3.84
CA LEU A 40 16.82 -0.03 -4.03
C LEU A 40 15.43 0.52 -3.73
N THR A 41 15.25 1.03 -2.51
CA THR A 41 14.01 1.67 -2.07
C THR A 41 14.12 3.18 -2.23
N LEU A 42 13.23 3.78 -3.01
CA LEU A 42 13.11 5.23 -3.16
C LEU A 42 11.91 5.71 -2.37
N LEU A 43 12.09 6.80 -1.61
CA LEU A 43 11.03 7.44 -0.85
C LEU A 43 10.50 8.65 -1.63
N THR A 44 9.19 8.80 -1.69
CA THR A 44 8.55 9.99 -2.25
C THR A 44 8.18 10.96 -1.12
N PRO A 45 8.15 12.29 -1.39
CA PRO A 45 7.71 13.27 -0.41
C PRO A 45 6.32 12.96 0.16
N GLY A 46 6.08 13.31 1.42
CA GLY A 46 4.77 13.14 2.06
C GLY A 46 4.81 13.03 3.58
N PHE A 47 5.97 12.75 4.15
CA PHE A 47 6.17 12.68 5.60
C PHE A 47 7.29 13.61 6.03
N ASP A 48 7.11 14.21 7.19
CA ASP A 48 8.17 14.89 7.92
C ASP A 48 9.09 13.83 8.54
N ARG A 49 10.40 13.94 8.27
CA ARG A 49 11.37 12.91 8.63
C ARG A 49 11.72 12.88 10.12
N GLU A 50 11.46 13.97 10.83
CA GLU A 50 11.77 14.08 12.26
C GLU A 50 10.61 13.58 13.11
N THR A 51 9.39 13.95 12.73
CA THR A 51 8.17 13.65 13.49
C THR A 51 7.44 12.40 13.01
N GLY A 52 7.68 11.97 11.76
CA GLY A 52 6.93 10.89 11.11
C GLY A 52 5.50 11.26 10.74
N ALA A 53 5.08 12.51 10.96
CA ALA A 53 3.75 12.99 10.61
C ALA A 53 3.63 13.26 9.11
N TYR A 54 2.41 13.25 8.59
CA TYR A 54 2.14 13.70 7.24
C TYR A 54 2.55 15.16 7.06
N ALA A 55 3.35 15.43 6.03
CA ALA A 55 3.68 16.78 5.61
C ALA A 55 2.50 17.43 4.85
N GLU A 56 2.54 18.75 4.68
CA GLU A 56 1.53 19.46 3.88
C GLU A 56 1.57 19.04 2.41
N HIS A 57 2.78 18.93 1.85
CA HIS A 57 3.02 18.48 0.50
C HIS A 57 3.43 17.00 0.46
N GLY A 58 2.88 16.26 -0.50
CA GLY A 58 3.28 14.89 -0.78
C GLY A 58 3.07 14.50 -2.23
N ILE A 59 3.79 13.46 -2.64
CA ILE A 59 3.73 12.84 -3.96
C ILE A 59 3.48 11.35 -3.73
N PRO A 60 2.25 10.86 -3.92
CA PRO A 60 1.94 9.45 -3.75
C PRO A 60 2.74 8.59 -4.74
N ALA A 61 3.43 7.57 -4.23
CA ALA A 61 4.21 6.64 -5.03
C ALA A 61 3.39 5.91 -6.12
N PRO A 62 2.08 5.61 -5.96
CA PRO A 62 1.28 5.03 -7.05
C PRO A 62 1.24 5.91 -8.31
N VAL A 63 1.24 7.24 -8.16
CA VAL A 63 1.26 8.18 -9.30
C VAL A 63 2.59 8.13 -10.02
N VAL A 64 3.70 8.12 -9.26
CA VAL A 64 5.05 7.98 -9.82
C VAL A 64 5.22 6.63 -10.51
N ALA A 65 4.75 5.55 -9.89
CA ALA A 65 4.81 4.20 -10.45
C ALA A 65 4.03 4.11 -11.77
N GLN A 66 2.86 4.72 -11.86
CA GLN A 66 2.08 4.75 -13.10
C GLN A 66 2.81 5.50 -14.22
N PHE A 67 3.39 6.67 -13.91
CA PHE A 67 4.20 7.41 -14.89
C PHE A 67 5.39 6.59 -15.39
N LEU A 68 6.15 6.00 -14.47
CA LEU A 68 7.31 5.18 -14.81
C LEU A 68 6.90 3.98 -15.68
N ARG A 69 5.77 3.33 -15.36
CA ARG A 69 5.24 2.19 -16.11
C ARG A 69 4.91 2.55 -17.56
N GLU A 70 4.25 3.68 -17.81
CA GLU A 70 3.98 4.16 -19.19
C GLU A 70 5.29 4.47 -19.95
N ASN A 71 6.35 4.81 -19.20
CA ASN A 71 7.70 5.02 -19.73
C ASN A 71 8.57 3.74 -19.68
N ARG A 72 7.95 2.55 -19.57
CA ARG A 72 8.60 1.22 -19.59
C ARG A 72 9.61 0.98 -18.46
N ILE A 73 9.47 1.70 -17.36
CA ILE A 73 10.24 1.50 -16.13
C ILE A 73 9.28 0.89 -15.10
N VAL A 74 9.48 -0.37 -14.77
CA VAL A 74 8.60 -1.11 -13.86
C VAL A 74 9.32 -1.28 -12.52
N ALA A 75 8.76 -0.69 -11.47
CA ALA A 75 9.14 -1.01 -10.10
C ALA A 75 8.65 -2.41 -9.72
N GLU A 76 9.37 -3.09 -8.84
CA GLU A 76 8.93 -4.38 -8.29
C GLU A 76 7.62 -4.22 -7.53
N LYS A 77 7.58 -3.21 -6.66
CA LYS A 77 6.37 -2.80 -5.94
C LYS A 77 6.42 -1.31 -5.64
N ASN A 78 5.26 -0.75 -5.35
CA ASN A 78 5.12 0.58 -4.79
C ASN A 78 4.20 0.51 -3.57
N ASP A 79 4.58 1.22 -2.52
CA ASP A 79 3.69 1.46 -1.40
C ASP A 79 2.97 2.81 -1.57
N LEU A 80 2.56 3.44 -0.48
CA LEU A 80 1.92 4.76 -0.51
C LEU A 80 2.93 5.88 -0.80
N ASN A 81 4.13 5.81 -0.21
CA ASN A 81 5.20 6.80 -0.36
C ASN A 81 6.59 6.17 -0.61
N SER A 82 6.63 4.94 -1.14
CA SER A 82 7.88 4.26 -1.48
C SER A 82 7.77 3.50 -2.82
N LEU A 83 8.90 3.35 -3.51
CA LEU A 83 9.06 2.52 -4.70
C LEU A 83 10.23 1.57 -4.45
N LEU A 84 10.08 0.29 -4.79
CA LEU A 84 11.16 -0.70 -4.68
C LEU A 84 11.60 -1.17 -6.06
N PHE A 85 12.92 -1.16 -6.30
CA PHE A 85 13.56 -1.76 -7.46
C PHE A 85 14.54 -2.85 -7.01
N LEU A 86 14.44 -4.04 -7.61
CA LEU A 86 15.34 -5.14 -7.32
C LEU A 86 16.59 -5.04 -8.20
N LEU A 87 17.76 -5.01 -7.57
CA LEU A 87 19.04 -5.01 -8.25
C LEU A 87 19.57 -6.44 -8.31
N THR A 88 19.95 -6.87 -9.51
CA THR A 88 20.59 -8.17 -9.74
C THR A 88 21.82 -7.97 -10.63
N PRO A 89 22.76 -8.93 -10.68
CA PRO A 89 23.90 -8.85 -11.60
C PRO A 89 23.53 -8.72 -13.08
N GLY A 90 22.28 -9.02 -13.46
CA GLY A 90 21.77 -8.81 -14.83
C GLY A 90 21.31 -7.38 -15.14
N VAL A 91 21.43 -6.45 -14.17
CA VAL A 91 21.12 -5.04 -14.35
C VAL A 91 22.34 -4.31 -14.87
N GLU A 92 22.28 -3.85 -16.12
CA GLU A 92 23.32 -2.99 -16.70
C GLU A 92 23.29 -1.58 -16.11
N ALA A 93 24.45 -0.93 -16.03
CA ALA A 93 24.57 0.46 -15.55
C ALA A 93 23.71 1.45 -16.34
N SER A 94 23.47 1.19 -17.62
CA SER A 94 22.57 1.97 -18.50
C SER A 94 21.15 2.09 -17.93
N LYS A 95 20.65 1.04 -17.25
CA LYS A 95 19.29 1.03 -16.66
C LYS A 95 19.14 1.99 -15.49
N ALA A 96 20.19 2.20 -14.69
CA ALA A 96 20.17 3.18 -13.61
C ALA A 96 20.01 4.61 -14.18
N GLY A 97 20.70 4.92 -15.29
CA GLY A 97 20.54 6.18 -16.01
C GLY A 97 19.12 6.39 -16.53
N THR A 98 18.50 5.34 -17.08
CA THR A 98 17.09 5.37 -17.53
C THR A 98 16.13 5.66 -16.38
N LEU A 99 16.31 5.01 -15.22
CA LEU A 99 15.50 5.27 -14.02
C LEU A 99 15.64 6.73 -13.55
N ILE A 100 16.86 7.23 -13.41
CA ILE A 100 17.11 8.62 -13.01
C ILE A 100 16.46 9.59 -14.00
N SER A 101 16.61 9.35 -15.30
CA SER A 101 16.01 10.19 -16.35
C SER A 101 14.48 10.21 -16.26
N GLY A 102 13.85 9.05 -16.02
CA GLY A 102 12.41 8.95 -15.79
C GLY A 102 11.94 9.71 -14.55
N LEU A 103 12.68 9.62 -13.43
CA LEU A 103 12.37 10.35 -12.21
C LEU A 103 12.50 11.88 -12.38
N VAL A 104 13.54 12.33 -13.10
CA VAL A 104 13.73 13.76 -13.42
C VAL A 104 12.62 14.27 -14.35
N ALA A 105 12.22 13.47 -15.34
CA ALA A 105 11.10 13.81 -16.23
C ALA A 105 9.78 13.93 -15.47
N PHE A 106 9.47 12.96 -14.58
CA PHE A 106 8.31 13.04 -13.70
C PHE A 106 8.35 14.32 -12.86
N LYS A 107 9.50 14.59 -12.22
CA LYS A 107 9.65 15.78 -11.37
C LYS A 107 9.41 17.05 -12.15
N LYS A 108 9.94 17.17 -13.37
CA LYS A 108 9.70 18.34 -14.23
C LYS A 108 8.21 18.53 -14.52
N LEU A 109 7.52 17.47 -14.95
CA LEU A 109 6.08 17.52 -15.23
C LEU A 109 5.26 17.87 -13.99
N HIS A 110 5.64 17.34 -12.83
CA HIS A 110 5.01 17.66 -11.56
C HIS A 110 5.23 19.13 -11.16
N ASP A 111 6.45 19.63 -11.30
CA ASP A 111 6.79 21.02 -10.95
C ASP A 111 6.11 22.03 -11.91
N ASP A 112 6.04 21.71 -13.20
CA ASP A 112 5.31 22.47 -14.23
C ASP A 112 3.76 22.28 -14.11
N ASN A 113 3.33 21.41 -13.18
CA ASN A 113 1.96 20.97 -12.96
C ASN A 113 1.25 20.51 -14.25
N ALA A 114 1.94 19.80 -15.15
CA ALA A 114 1.43 19.41 -16.46
C ALA A 114 0.05 18.72 -16.41
N LEU A 115 -0.70 18.76 -17.52
CA LEU A 115 -1.98 18.07 -17.60
C LEU A 115 -1.77 16.56 -17.46
N LEU A 116 -2.72 15.87 -16.81
CA LEU A 116 -2.60 14.42 -16.63
C LEU A 116 -2.60 13.68 -17.97
N GLU A 117 -3.30 14.21 -18.98
CA GLU A 117 -3.30 13.69 -20.35
C GLU A 117 -1.94 13.79 -21.05
N GLU A 118 -1.08 14.72 -20.62
CA GLU A 118 0.29 14.87 -21.13
C GLU A 118 1.26 13.98 -20.34
N ALA A 119 1.07 13.90 -19.02
CA ALA A 119 1.99 13.18 -18.13
C ALA A 119 1.79 11.65 -18.17
N ILE A 120 0.54 11.17 -18.12
CA ILE A 120 0.17 9.74 -18.13
C ILE A 120 -0.97 9.50 -19.13
N PRO A 121 -0.71 9.67 -20.45
CA PRO A 121 -1.73 9.67 -21.50
C PRO A 121 -2.53 8.37 -21.59
N GLU A 122 -1.90 7.21 -21.36
CA GLU A 122 -2.62 5.93 -21.44
C GLU A 122 -3.59 5.76 -20.26
N PHE A 123 -3.14 6.10 -19.06
CA PHE A 123 -3.98 6.13 -17.87
C PHE A 123 -5.21 7.03 -18.05
N TYR A 124 -4.98 8.24 -18.57
CA TYR A 124 -6.02 9.24 -18.82
C TYR A 124 -7.07 8.75 -19.83
N ARG A 125 -6.64 8.23 -20.99
CA ARG A 125 -7.57 7.80 -22.08
C ARG A 125 -8.59 6.76 -21.64
N ARG A 126 -8.27 5.94 -20.63
CA ARG A 126 -9.19 4.94 -20.09
C ARG A 126 -10.24 5.54 -19.16
N ARG A 127 -10.02 6.76 -18.64
CA ARG A 127 -10.79 7.39 -17.56
C ARG A 127 -10.99 8.91 -17.76
N PRO A 128 -11.33 9.39 -18.98
CA PRO A 128 -11.39 10.83 -19.26
C PRO A 128 -12.43 11.54 -18.39
N GLY A 129 -13.56 10.89 -18.07
CA GLY A 129 -14.62 11.48 -17.24
C GLY A 129 -14.17 11.93 -15.85
N ARG A 130 -13.23 11.22 -15.22
CA ARG A 130 -12.70 11.59 -13.89
C ARG A 130 -11.53 12.57 -13.96
N TYR A 131 -10.71 12.47 -15.01
CA TYR A 131 -9.41 13.13 -15.06
C TYR A 131 -9.29 14.23 -16.12
N ALA A 132 -10.37 14.57 -16.84
CA ALA A 132 -10.38 15.69 -17.77
C ALA A 132 -9.99 17.01 -17.08
N GLY A 133 -8.99 17.69 -17.63
CA GLY A 133 -8.47 18.95 -17.07
C GLY A 133 -7.71 18.81 -15.74
N VAL A 134 -7.61 17.60 -15.17
CA VAL A 134 -6.83 17.37 -13.95
C VAL A 134 -5.34 17.52 -14.27
N ARG A 135 -4.62 18.16 -13.35
CA ARG A 135 -3.17 18.37 -13.45
C ARG A 135 -2.40 17.49 -12.46
N LEU A 136 -1.16 17.16 -12.81
CA LEU A 136 -0.38 16.14 -12.12
C LEU A 136 -0.11 16.47 -10.65
N ARG A 137 0.31 17.71 -10.35
CA ARG A 137 0.58 18.12 -8.95
C ARG A 137 -0.69 18.22 -8.14
N ASP A 138 -1.79 18.63 -8.78
CA ASP A 138 -3.09 18.73 -8.14
C ASP A 138 -3.63 17.34 -7.77
N LEU A 139 -3.48 16.35 -8.65
CA LEU A 139 -3.79 14.95 -8.36
C LEU A 139 -2.93 14.41 -7.21
N CYS A 140 -1.61 14.63 -7.25
CA CYS A 140 -0.72 14.22 -6.16
C CYS A 140 -1.14 14.84 -4.83
N GLY A 141 -1.47 16.13 -4.83
CA GLY A 141 -1.94 16.84 -3.64
C GLY A 141 -3.30 16.34 -3.14
N GLU A 142 -4.24 16.07 -4.04
CA GLU A 142 -5.57 15.52 -3.71
C GLU A 142 -5.45 14.16 -3.03
N MET A 143 -4.71 13.23 -3.66
CA MET A 143 -4.52 11.88 -3.15
C MET A 143 -3.67 11.85 -1.85
N HIS A 144 -2.67 12.73 -1.74
CA HIS A 144 -1.90 12.89 -0.50
C HIS A 144 -2.78 13.37 0.66
N ARG A 145 -3.59 14.41 0.44
CA ARG A 145 -4.55 14.90 1.46
C ARG A 145 -5.55 13.81 1.83
N PHE A 146 -6.07 13.07 0.85
CA PHE A 146 -6.98 11.96 1.12
C PHE A 146 -6.36 10.93 2.08
N PHE A 147 -5.12 10.49 1.84
CA PHE A 147 -4.45 9.54 2.73
C PHE A 147 -4.14 10.12 4.11
N ARG A 148 -3.75 11.39 4.19
CA ARG A 148 -3.54 12.08 5.47
C ARG A 148 -4.84 12.18 6.28
N ASP A 149 -5.92 12.61 5.65
CA ASP A 149 -7.20 12.85 6.30
C ASP A 149 -7.84 11.54 6.81
N HIS A 150 -7.45 10.39 6.24
CA HIS A 150 -7.81 9.05 6.72
C HIS A 150 -6.79 8.41 7.69
N ASP A 151 -5.71 9.11 8.06
CA ASP A 151 -4.63 8.60 8.92
C ASP A 151 -4.13 7.20 8.47
N VAL A 152 -3.83 7.06 7.18
CA VAL A 152 -3.54 5.75 6.59
C VAL A 152 -2.30 5.10 7.21
N SER A 153 -1.24 5.86 7.47
CA SER A 153 -0.04 5.35 8.17
C SER A 153 -0.36 4.92 9.61
N GLY A 154 -1.24 5.63 10.30
CA GLY A 154 -1.70 5.25 11.63
C GLY A 154 -2.51 3.96 11.61
N LEU A 155 -3.37 3.76 10.62
CA LEU A 155 -4.09 2.50 10.40
C LEU A 155 -3.13 1.33 10.14
N GLN A 156 -2.12 1.53 9.29
CA GLN A 156 -1.08 0.54 9.00
C GLN A 156 -0.26 0.14 10.23
N ASN A 157 -0.03 1.06 11.16
CA ASN A 157 0.62 0.73 12.43
C ASN A 157 -0.33 0.00 13.38
N ARG A 158 -1.56 0.51 13.54
CA ARG A 158 -2.55 -0.07 14.47
C ARG A 158 -2.90 -1.50 14.11
N GLN A 159 -3.04 -1.85 12.84
CA GLN A 159 -3.41 -3.23 12.42
C GLN A 159 -2.39 -4.31 12.85
N PHE A 160 -1.13 -3.97 13.16
CA PHE A 160 -0.13 -4.92 13.65
C PHE A 160 0.23 -4.72 15.13
N SER A 161 -0.51 -3.85 15.82
CA SER A 161 -0.30 -3.62 17.24
C SER A 161 -0.92 -4.72 18.11
N PRO A 162 -0.32 -5.06 19.27
CA PRO A 162 -0.87 -6.08 20.17
C PRO A 162 -2.30 -5.82 20.64
N GLU A 163 -2.71 -4.55 20.72
CA GLU A 163 -4.07 -4.13 21.12
C GLU A 163 -5.14 -4.46 20.06
N HIS A 164 -4.73 -4.67 18.80
CA HIS A 164 -5.62 -4.91 17.67
C HIS A 164 -5.50 -6.31 17.06
N LEU A 165 -4.74 -7.22 17.69
CA LEU A 165 -4.72 -8.64 17.29
C LEU A 165 -6.11 -9.26 17.49
N PRO A 166 -6.81 -9.72 16.43
CA PRO A 166 -8.14 -10.32 16.57
C PRO A 166 -8.11 -11.62 17.40
N GLU A 167 -9.28 -12.03 17.88
CA GLU A 167 -9.43 -13.28 18.63
C GLU A 167 -9.70 -14.45 17.69
N MET A 168 -8.97 -15.55 17.87
CA MET A 168 -9.20 -16.79 17.13
C MET A 168 -10.43 -17.53 17.69
N ALA A 169 -11.57 -17.43 17.01
CA ALA A 169 -12.82 -18.06 17.43
C ALA A 169 -12.95 -19.53 16.97
N MET A 170 -12.24 -19.92 15.92
CA MET A 170 -12.14 -21.31 15.46
C MET A 170 -10.81 -21.52 14.72
N SER A 171 -10.41 -22.78 14.49
CA SER A 171 -9.16 -23.05 13.79
C SER A 171 -9.21 -22.55 12.33
N PRO A 172 -8.09 -22.10 11.73
CA PRO A 172 -8.05 -21.74 10.31
C PRO A 172 -8.49 -22.90 9.39
N HIS A 173 -8.25 -24.15 9.80
CA HIS A 173 -8.71 -25.33 9.08
C HIS A 173 -10.24 -25.43 9.05
N ASP A 174 -10.90 -25.27 10.21
CA ASP A 174 -12.36 -25.34 10.28
C ASP A 174 -13.00 -24.16 9.56
N ALA A 175 -12.44 -22.95 9.65
CA ALA A 175 -12.91 -21.78 8.90
C ALA A 175 -12.81 -21.98 7.38
N ALA A 176 -11.69 -22.54 6.89
CA ALA A 176 -11.54 -22.89 5.49
C ALA A 176 -12.51 -24.02 5.06
N ARG A 177 -12.83 -24.95 5.95
CA ARG A 177 -13.83 -26.00 5.71
C ARG A 177 -15.23 -25.40 5.54
N CYS A 178 -15.61 -24.40 6.34
CA CYS A 178 -16.89 -23.69 6.15
C CYS A 178 -16.98 -23.10 4.74
N LEU A 179 -15.93 -22.43 4.26
CA LEU A 179 -15.88 -21.90 2.88
C LEU A 179 -16.05 -23.03 1.83
N THR A 180 -15.34 -24.13 2.00
CA THR A 180 -15.39 -25.28 1.06
C THR A 180 -16.76 -25.96 1.03
N ARG A 181 -17.48 -25.97 2.16
CA ARG A 181 -18.82 -26.55 2.29
C ARG A 181 -19.94 -25.60 1.89
N ASN A 182 -19.60 -24.36 1.53
CA ASN A 182 -20.55 -23.27 1.30
C ASN A 182 -21.38 -22.91 2.55
N ASP A 183 -20.81 -23.13 3.73
CA ASP A 183 -21.37 -22.76 5.04
C ASP A 183 -20.97 -21.30 5.39
N VAL A 184 -21.15 -20.38 4.45
CA VAL A 184 -20.67 -18.99 4.51
C VAL A 184 -21.72 -17.99 4.04
N ASP A 185 -21.65 -16.77 4.58
CA ASP A 185 -22.35 -15.61 4.04
C ASP A 185 -21.36 -14.72 3.29
N TYR A 186 -21.79 -14.17 2.15
CA TYR A 186 -21.03 -13.19 1.39
C TYR A 186 -21.58 -11.79 1.67
N LEU A 187 -20.82 -10.98 2.41
CA LEU A 187 -21.30 -9.73 2.98
C LEU A 187 -20.40 -8.54 2.62
N PRO A 188 -20.97 -7.33 2.50
CA PRO A 188 -20.19 -6.12 2.38
C PRO A 188 -19.43 -5.83 3.68
N ILE A 189 -18.27 -5.19 3.59
CA ILE A 189 -17.36 -4.97 4.74
C ILE A 189 -17.94 -4.05 5.84
N ASP A 190 -19.06 -3.38 5.61
CA ASP A 190 -19.82 -2.65 6.62
C ASP A 190 -20.73 -3.54 7.48
N ALA A 191 -21.00 -4.78 7.04
CA ALA A 191 -21.88 -5.75 7.69
C ALA A 191 -21.16 -6.94 8.34
N ILE A 192 -19.83 -6.95 8.37
CA ILE A 192 -19.03 -8.09 8.87
C ILE A 192 -18.65 -8.00 10.37
N ALA A 193 -19.08 -6.96 11.08
CA ALA A 193 -18.78 -6.81 12.49
C ALA A 193 -19.29 -8.01 13.31
N GLY A 194 -18.44 -8.56 14.19
CA GLY A 194 -18.73 -9.72 15.03
C GLY A 194 -18.67 -11.08 14.31
N ARG A 195 -18.55 -11.09 12.97
CA ARG A 195 -18.50 -12.31 12.17
C ARG A 195 -17.14 -12.99 12.22
N ILE A 196 -17.05 -14.24 11.77
CA ILE A 196 -15.80 -15.01 11.71
C ILE A 196 -15.32 -15.04 10.27
N ALA A 197 -14.11 -14.55 10.01
CA ALA A 197 -13.54 -14.52 8.66
C ALA A 197 -13.24 -15.95 8.17
N THR A 198 -13.52 -16.24 6.89
CA THR A 198 -13.13 -17.52 6.26
C THR A 198 -12.05 -17.37 5.20
N THR A 199 -11.62 -16.14 4.94
CA THR A 199 -10.55 -15.80 4.00
C THR A 199 -9.53 -14.89 4.70
N PRO A 200 -8.26 -14.91 4.29
CA PRO A 200 -7.26 -14.00 4.82
C PRO A 200 -7.46 -12.60 4.24
N PHE A 201 -7.37 -11.54 5.05
CA PHE A 201 -7.39 -10.17 4.54
C PHE A 201 -5.96 -9.68 4.32
N VAL A 202 -5.51 -9.74 3.08
CA VAL A 202 -4.15 -9.33 2.70
C VAL A 202 -4.25 -8.14 1.78
N VAL A 203 -3.74 -6.99 2.22
CA VAL A 203 -3.68 -5.77 1.40
C VAL A 203 -2.24 -5.56 0.93
N TYR A 204 -2.07 -5.31 -0.37
CA TYR A 204 -0.76 -4.99 -0.94
C TYR A 204 -0.62 -3.48 -1.14
N PRO A 205 0.26 -2.81 -0.38
CA PRO A 205 1.17 -3.30 0.66
C PRO A 205 0.58 -3.27 2.09
N PRO A 206 1.17 -4.00 3.07
CA PRO A 206 2.48 -4.68 3.02
C PRO A 206 2.46 -6.11 2.44
N GLY A 207 1.29 -6.66 2.09
CA GLY A 207 1.19 -8.04 1.61
C GLY A 207 1.25 -9.09 2.71
N ILE A 208 0.94 -8.69 3.95
CA ILE A 208 0.86 -9.57 5.13
C ILE A 208 -0.60 -9.67 5.53
N ALA A 209 -1.05 -10.87 5.91
CA ALA A 209 -2.42 -11.07 6.40
C ALA A 209 -2.64 -10.26 7.68
N THR A 210 -3.66 -9.39 7.64
CA THR A 210 -4.10 -8.56 8.78
C THR A 210 -5.23 -9.21 9.55
N ILE A 211 -5.99 -10.08 8.87
CA ILE A 211 -6.95 -11.01 9.42
C ILE A 211 -6.61 -12.38 8.84
N VAL A 212 -6.64 -13.43 9.65
CA VAL A 212 -6.53 -14.82 9.22
C VAL A 212 -7.86 -15.56 9.37
N PRO A 213 -8.14 -16.60 8.55
CA PRO A 213 -9.36 -17.39 8.69
C PRO A 213 -9.52 -17.96 10.11
N GLY A 214 -10.74 -17.86 10.65
CA GLY A 214 -11.08 -18.29 12.00
C GLY A 214 -11.07 -17.16 13.04
N GLU A 215 -10.50 -16.01 12.71
CA GLU A 215 -10.56 -14.83 13.56
C GLU A 215 -11.95 -14.17 13.55
N ARG A 216 -12.38 -13.72 14.73
CA ARG A 216 -13.61 -12.96 14.91
C ARG A 216 -13.34 -11.47 14.75
N LEU A 217 -14.16 -10.83 13.93
CA LEU A 217 -14.09 -9.42 13.57
C LEU A 217 -14.73 -8.53 14.64
N THR A 218 -14.15 -8.52 15.84
CA THR A 218 -14.59 -7.67 16.96
C THR A 218 -14.02 -6.24 16.85
N GLU A 219 -14.23 -5.40 17.87
CA GLU A 219 -13.60 -4.06 17.95
C GLU A 219 -12.08 -4.08 17.77
N ARG A 220 -11.42 -5.21 18.10
CA ARG A 220 -9.97 -5.35 17.88
C ARG A 220 -9.60 -5.32 16.40
N ALA A 221 -10.47 -5.84 15.53
CA ALA A 221 -10.30 -5.83 14.07
C ALA A 221 -10.66 -4.48 13.41
N LYS A 222 -11.10 -3.48 14.19
CA LYS A 222 -11.57 -2.19 13.67
C LYS A 222 -10.56 -1.49 12.76
N PRO A 223 -9.24 -1.40 13.07
CA PRO A 223 -8.29 -0.76 12.16
C PRO A 223 -8.17 -1.47 10.81
N MET A 224 -8.25 -2.80 10.79
CA MET A 224 -8.22 -3.58 9.54
C MET A 224 -9.43 -3.26 8.67
N ILE A 225 -10.62 -3.20 9.29
CA ILE A 225 -11.88 -2.88 8.59
C ILE A 225 -11.87 -1.42 8.12
N ASP A 226 -11.41 -0.48 8.95
CA ASP A 226 -11.31 0.94 8.58
C ASP A 226 -10.30 1.15 7.44
N TYR A 227 -9.21 0.39 7.41
CA TYR A 227 -8.23 0.38 6.31
C TYR A 227 -8.85 -0.14 5.00
N LEU A 228 -9.68 -1.19 5.06
CA LEU A 228 -10.45 -1.66 3.90
C LEU A 228 -11.46 -0.61 3.43
N LYS A 229 -12.18 0.04 4.35
CA LYS A 229 -13.13 1.13 4.02
C LYS A 229 -12.44 2.33 3.39
N MET A 230 -11.24 2.68 3.87
CA MET A 230 -10.41 3.72 3.25
C MET A 230 -10.06 3.35 1.81
N PHE A 231 -9.68 2.09 1.53
CA PHE A 231 -9.43 1.66 0.15
C PHE A 231 -10.69 1.61 -0.71
N GLU A 232 -11.84 1.19 -0.18
CA GLU A 232 -13.12 1.28 -0.88
C GLU A 232 -13.40 2.72 -1.31
N ALA A 233 -13.22 3.69 -0.41
CA ALA A 233 -13.34 5.11 -0.73
C ALA A 233 -12.28 5.58 -1.75
N CYS A 234 -11.03 5.12 -1.61
CA CYS A 234 -9.94 5.43 -2.53
C CYS A 234 -10.24 4.93 -3.96
N PHE A 235 -10.79 3.73 -4.12
CA PHE A 235 -11.11 3.15 -5.42
C PHE A 235 -12.19 3.95 -6.15
N ASN A 236 -13.15 4.49 -5.41
CA ASN A 236 -14.18 5.36 -5.95
C ASN A 236 -13.67 6.78 -6.25
N ALA A 237 -12.76 7.32 -5.44
CA ALA A 237 -12.21 8.67 -5.61
C ALA A 237 -11.13 8.75 -6.71
N PHE A 238 -10.29 7.71 -6.83
CA PHE A 238 -9.10 7.64 -7.69
C PHE A 238 -9.12 6.37 -8.56
N PRO A 239 -10.12 6.18 -9.43
CA PRO A 239 -10.19 5.02 -10.30
C PRO A 239 -8.92 4.89 -11.14
N GLY A 240 -8.36 3.69 -11.23
CA GLY A 240 -7.07 3.38 -11.84
C GLY A 240 -5.87 3.31 -10.88
N PHE A 241 -6.02 3.76 -9.63
CA PHE A 241 -5.01 3.63 -8.57
C PHE A 241 -5.43 2.59 -7.52
N GLU A 242 -6.17 1.56 -7.93
CA GLU A 242 -6.60 0.50 -7.03
C GLU A 242 -5.41 -0.35 -6.57
N VAL A 243 -5.46 -0.80 -5.31
CA VAL A 243 -4.52 -1.78 -4.76
C VAL A 243 -5.10 -3.18 -4.85
N GLU A 244 -4.21 -4.17 -4.80
CA GLU A 244 -4.64 -5.56 -4.67
C GLU A 244 -5.01 -5.87 -3.22
N ILE A 245 -6.19 -6.46 -3.05
CA ILE A 245 -6.66 -6.99 -1.78
C ILE A 245 -7.08 -8.44 -2.01
N GLN A 246 -6.49 -9.37 -1.26
CA GLN A 246 -6.82 -10.79 -1.30
C GLN A 246 -7.77 -11.14 -0.15
N GLY A 247 -8.66 -12.11 -0.39
CA GLY A 247 -9.76 -12.49 0.51
C GLY A 247 -10.89 -11.47 0.64
N VAL A 248 -10.76 -10.31 -0.02
CA VAL A 248 -11.80 -9.30 -0.14
C VAL A 248 -12.03 -9.06 -1.63
N TYR A 249 -13.29 -9.04 -2.01
CA TYR A 249 -13.74 -9.05 -3.39
C TYR A 249 -14.40 -7.72 -3.72
N ARG A 250 -14.16 -7.23 -4.94
CA ARG A 250 -14.74 -5.98 -5.43
C ARG A 250 -16.02 -6.30 -6.17
N GLU A 251 -17.11 -5.74 -5.67
CA GLU A 251 -18.41 -5.70 -6.33
C GLU A 251 -18.70 -4.27 -6.79
N PHE A 252 -19.67 -4.13 -7.69
CA PHE A 252 -20.19 -2.83 -8.12
C PHE A 252 -21.65 -2.71 -7.69
N ASP A 253 -21.99 -1.61 -7.03
CA ASP A 253 -23.39 -1.32 -6.71
C ASP A 253 -24.17 -0.85 -7.95
N ALA A 254 -25.48 -0.60 -7.77
CA ALA A 254 -26.36 -0.17 -8.85
C ALA A 254 -25.95 1.17 -9.49
N GLU A 255 -25.18 2.00 -8.77
CA GLU A 255 -24.63 3.26 -9.27
C GLU A 255 -23.23 3.10 -9.88
N GLY A 256 -22.69 1.87 -9.93
CA GLY A 256 -21.37 1.56 -10.46
C GLY A 256 -20.22 1.91 -9.50
N ARG A 257 -20.50 2.14 -8.21
CA ARG A 257 -19.47 2.36 -7.20
C ARG A 257 -18.90 1.04 -6.72
N VAL A 258 -17.61 1.04 -6.42
CA VAL A 258 -16.93 -0.13 -5.86
C VAL A 258 -17.38 -0.35 -4.42
N ARG A 259 -17.79 -1.58 -4.11
CA ARG A 259 -18.07 -2.07 -2.76
C ARG A 259 -17.25 -3.32 -2.47
N LEU A 260 -16.59 -3.35 -1.33
CA LEU A 260 -15.79 -4.48 -0.88
C LEU A 260 -16.66 -5.48 -0.11
N HIS A 261 -16.52 -6.75 -0.46
CA HIS A 261 -17.22 -7.88 0.14
C HIS A 261 -16.26 -8.97 0.55
N THR A 262 -16.67 -9.83 1.48
CA THR A 262 -15.89 -11.01 1.86
C THR A 262 -16.78 -12.13 2.36
N TYR A 263 -16.23 -13.33 2.43
CA TYR A 263 -16.88 -14.49 3.01
C TYR A 263 -16.61 -14.57 4.51
N VAL A 264 -17.68 -14.79 5.25
CA VAL A 264 -17.66 -15.04 6.70
C VAL A 264 -18.47 -16.29 7.01
N VAL A 265 -18.17 -16.97 8.12
CA VAL A 265 -18.91 -18.18 8.53
C VAL A 265 -20.39 -17.85 8.71
N SER A 266 -21.27 -18.62 8.08
CA SER A 266 -22.72 -18.40 8.16
C SER A 266 -23.21 -18.55 9.61
N GLU A 267 -24.14 -17.71 10.05
CA GLU A 267 -24.72 -17.81 11.39
C GLU A 267 -25.54 -19.10 11.56
N GLN A 268 -26.11 -19.62 10.47
CA GLN A 268 -26.87 -20.89 10.48
C GLN A 268 -25.98 -22.12 10.71
N ALA A 269 -24.69 -22.02 10.37
CA ALA A 269 -23.71 -23.09 10.51
C ALA A 269 -23.00 -23.10 11.87
N GLN A 270 -23.28 -22.13 12.74
CA GLN A 270 -22.70 -22.03 14.09
C GLN A 270 -23.60 -22.67 15.17
N GLY A 271 -24.76 -23.21 14.79
CA GLY A 271 -25.74 -23.87 15.67
C GLY A 271 -25.71 -25.40 15.64
#